data_AF-A0A6I7NS57-F1
#
_entry.id   AF-A0A6I7NS57-F1
#
_cell.length_a   1.000
_cell.length_b   1.000
_cell.length_c   1.000
_cell.angle_alpha   90.00
_cell.angle_beta   90.00
_cell.angle_gamma   90.00
#
_symmetry.space_group_name_H-M   'P 1'
#
loop_
_entity.id
_entity.type
_entity.pdbx_description
1 polymer ?
#
loop_
_entity_poly.entity_id
_entity_poly.type
_entity_poly.pdbx_seq_one_letter_code
_entity_poly.pdbx_strand_id
1 'polypeptide(L)'
;MKIAVWDTYVKRKNGTVLHFDILVPESQIDPDTIYRYGTEYLASIGEDTSGLSAEQCRFCHVEEPSEEAVRSINEKGYYILEMDEIPASHPENPTRRDIILHLRGHYPKYRFANFRGVSDDEIKSLLQTLTNA
;
A
#
# COMPACT_ATOMS: atom_id res chain seq x y z
N MET A 1 -4.73 -3.64 22.62
CA MET A 1 -5.81 -3.68 21.60
C MET A 1 -5.18 -4.24 20.35
N LYS A 2 -5.94 -4.92 19.48
CA LYS A 2 -5.43 -5.34 18.17
C LYS A 2 -5.84 -4.35 17.08
N ILE A 3 -5.04 -4.27 16.03
CA ILE A 3 -5.31 -3.40 14.88
C ILE A 3 -5.39 -4.20 13.59
N ALA A 4 -6.31 -3.81 12.70
CA ALA A 4 -6.36 -4.27 11.33
C ALA A 4 -5.49 -3.35 10.46
N VAL A 5 -4.60 -3.95 9.67
CA VAL A 5 -3.71 -3.27 8.73
C VAL A 5 -4.32 -3.30 7.33
N TRP A 6 -4.50 -2.13 6.74
CA TRP A 6 -4.99 -1.97 5.37
C TRP A 6 -3.91 -1.39 4.46
N ASP A 7 -3.38 -2.24 3.60
CA ASP A 7 -2.28 -1.96 2.66
C ASP A 7 -2.80 -1.10 1.51
N THR A 8 -2.22 0.10 1.31
CA THR A 8 -2.74 1.12 0.39
C THR A 8 -1.69 1.66 -0.58
N TYR A 9 -1.99 1.62 -1.88
CA TYR A 9 -1.13 2.13 -2.95
C TYR A 9 -1.85 3.16 -3.80
N VAL A 10 -1.32 4.38 -3.86
CA VAL A 10 -1.92 5.51 -4.59
C VAL A 10 -0.93 6.06 -5.60
N LYS A 11 -1.35 6.11 -6.87
CA LYS A 11 -0.52 6.67 -7.95
C LYS A 11 -0.57 8.20 -7.89
N ARG A 12 0.61 8.81 -7.79
CA ARG A 12 0.79 10.26 -7.80
C ARG A 12 0.88 10.81 -9.23
N LYS A 13 0.65 12.11 -9.37
CA LYS A 13 0.70 12.83 -10.67
C LYS A 13 2.10 12.82 -11.30
N ASN A 14 3.15 12.77 -10.48
CA ASN A 14 4.54 12.67 -10.94
C ASN A 14 4.92 11.25 -11.42
N GLY A 15 4.01 10.28 -11.35
CA GLY A 15 4.24 8.90 -11.76
C GLY A 15 4.81 7.99 -10.67
N THR A 16 5.15 8.51 -9.48
CA THR A 16 5.49 7.66 -8.32
C THR A 16 4.21 7.06 -7.72
N VAL A 17 4.37 6.05 -6.86
CA VAL A 17 3.26 5.46 -6.10
C VAL A 17 3.58 5.61 -4.63
N LEU A 18 2.67 6.25 -3.90
CA LEU A 18 2.70 6.33 -2.45
C LEU A 18 2.15 5.03 -1.86
N HIS A 19 2.94 4.38 -1.02
CA HIS A 19 2.55 3.20 -0.26
C HIS A 19 2.46 3.53 1.22
N PHE A 20 1.29 3.32 1.81
CA PHE A 20 1.03 3.53 3.23
C PHE A 20 0.01 2.53 3.75
N ASP A 21 0.04 2.28 5.04
CA ASP A 21 -0.94 1.45 5.74
C ASP A 21 -1.93 2.31 6.52
N ILE A 22 -3.21 1.94 6.47
CA ILE A 22 -4.25 2.50 7.32
C ILE A 22 -4.49 1.51 8.46
N LEU A 23 -4.14 1.93 9.68
CA LEU A 23 -4.29 1.12 10.88
C LEU A 23 -5.53 1.55 11.63
N VAL A 24 -6.44 0.60 11.87
CA VAL A 24 -7.70 0.82 12.59
C VAL A 24 -7.89 -0.25 13.66
N PRO A 25 -8.72 -0.06 14.70
CA PRO A 25 -9.06 -1.14 15.62
C PRO A 25 -9.56 -2.36 14.84
N GLU A 26 -9.23 -3.58 15.29
CA GLU A 26 -9.70 -4.82 14.64
C GLU A 26 -11.24 -4.87 14.47
N SER A 27 -11.98 -4.18 15.34
CA SER A 27 -13.44 -4.07 15.27
C SER A 27 -13.96 -3.16 14.14
N GLN A 28 -13.10 -2.32 13.55
CA GLN A 28 -13.47 -1.43 12.45
C GLN A 28 -13.32 -2.18 11.12
N ILE A 29 -14.42 -2.78 10.67
CA ILE A 29 -14.47 -3.63 9.47
C ILE A 29 -15.11 -2.96 8.25
N ASP A 30 -15.71 -1.78 8.42
CA ASP A 30 -16.40 -1.07 7.34
C ASP A 30 -15.39 -0.42 6.38
N PRO A 31 -15.28 -0.90 5.13
CA PRO A 31 -14.31 -0.40 4.16
C PRO A 31 -14.54 1.06 3.79
N ASP A 32 -15.80 1.54 3.76
CA ASP A 32 -16.09 2.92 3.36
C ASP A 32 -15.52 3.92 4.38
N THR A 33 -15.61 3.59 5.67
CA THR A 33 -14.95 4.35 6.74
C THR A 33 -13.43 4.35 6.59
N ILE A 34 -12.83 3.21 6.23
CA ILE A 34 -11.37 3.10 6.03
C ILE A 34 -10.92 3.91 4.82
N TYR A 35 -11.66 3.83 3.71
CA TYR A 35 -11.37 4.61 2.52
C TYR A 35 -11.49 6.11 2.79
N ARG A 36 -12.45 6.51 3.62
CA ARG A 36 -12.56 7.90 4.08
C ARG A 36 -11.32 8.34 4.87
N TYR A 37 -10.79 7.52 5.79
CA TYR A 37 -9.56 7.85 6.51
C TYR A 37 -8.36 8.03 5.57
N GLY A 38 -8.19 7.12 4.61
CA GLY A 38 -7.14 7.26 3.59
C GLY A 38 -7.33 8.52 2.75
N THR A 39 -8.57 8.83 2.39
CA THR A 39 -8.91 10.04 1.62
C THR A 39 -8.62 11.33 2.38
N GLU A 40 -8.97 11.39 3.67
CA GLU A 40 -8.66 12.52 4.56
C GLU A 40 -7.14 12.74 4.67
N TYR A 41 -6.38 11.64 4.81
CA TYR A 41 -4.93 11.72 4.83
C TYR A 41 -4.34 12.23 3.51
N LEU A 42 -4.77 11.70 2.35
CA LEU A 42 -4.32 12.17 1.04
C LEU A 42 -4.61 13.67 0.85
N ALA A 43 -5.79 14.12 1.27
CA ALA A 43 -6.14 15.54 1.24
C ALA A 43 -5.18 16.38 2.09
N SER A 44 -4.78 15.88 3.27
CA SER A 44 -3.90 16.59 4.19
C SER A 44 -2.48 16.82 3.64
N ILE A 45 -2.01 15.95 2.75
CA ILE A 45 -0.71 16.06 2.07
C ILE A 45 -0.81 16.66 0.65
N GLY A 46 -2.00 17.13 0.25
CA GLY A 46 -2.23 17.78 -1.05
C GLY A 46 -2.26 16.81 -2.24
N GLU A 47 -2.46 15.52 -2.00
CA GLU A 47 -2.57 14.50 -3.04
C GLU A 47 -4.00 14.38 -3.57
N ASP A 48 -4.14 13.73 -4.72
CA ASP A 48 -5.45 13.44 -5.30
C ASP A 48 -6.23 12.49 -4.40
N THR A 49 -7.47 12.87 -4.09
CA THR A 49 -8.40 12.15 -3.23
C THR A 49 -9.38 11.29 -4.02
N SER A 50 -9.35 11.37 -5.35
CA SER A 50 -10.26 10.62 -6.20
C SER A 50 -9.87 9.14 -6.23
N GLY A 51 -10.79 8.28 -5.81
CA GLY A 51 -10.74 6.85 -6.16
C GLY A 51 -10.05 5.93 -5.18
N LEU A 52 -9.99 6.23 -3.87
CA LEU A 52 -9.64 5.17 -2.91
C LEU A 52 -10.75 4.12 -2.87
N SER A 53 -10.42 2.91 -3.31
CA SER A 53 -11.34 1.78 -3.38
C SER A 53 -10.60 0.47 -3.10
N ALA A 54 -11.29 -0.66 -3.26
CA ALA A 54 -10.69 -1.99 -3.14
C ALA A 54 -9.57 -2.27 -4.16
N GLU A 55 -9.38 -1.43 -5.19
CA GLU A 55 -8.26 -1.54 -6.12
C GLU A 55 -6.95 -0.96 -5.56
N GLN A 56 -7.05 0.01 -4.65
CA GLN A 56 -5.92 0.73 -4.06
C GLN A 56 -5.66 0.32 -2.62
N CYS A 57 -6.70 -0.01 -1.86
CA CYS A 57 -6.65 -0.26 -0.41
C CYS A 57 -7.29 -1.61 -0.08
N ARG A 58 -6.58 -2.50 0.63
CA ARG A 58 -7.11 -3.80 1.07
C ARG A 58 -6.62 -4.21 2.45
N PHE A 59 -7.49 -4.88 3.19
CA PHE A 59 -7.12 -5.58 4.42
C PHE A 59 -5.98 -6.58 4.14
N CYS A 60 -4.94 -6.54 4.96
CA CYS A 60 -3.78 -7.43 4.89
C CYS A 60 -3.78 -8.43 6.05
N HIS A 61 -3.66 -7.94 7.28
CA HIS A 61 -3.58 -8.78 8.49
C HIS A 61 -3.95 -7.99 9.75
N VAL A 62 -3.95 -8.67 10.89
CA VAL A 62 -4.09 -8.07 12.22
C VAL A 62 -2.77 -8.20 12.97
N GLU A 63 -2.37 -7.15 13.69
CA GLU A 63 -1.17 -7.15 14.52
C GLU A 63 -1.35 -6.38 15.83
N GLU A 64 -0.33 -6.43 16.67
CA GLU A 64 -0.23 -5.62 17.88
C GLU A 64 0.32 -4.23 17.51
N PRO A 65 -0.38 -3.14 17.88
CA PRO A 65 0.03 -1.79 17.51
C PRO A 65 1.23 -1.30 18.33
N SER A 66 1.98 -0.35 17.77
CA SER A 66 2.90 0.48 18.53
C SER A 66 2.15 1.41 19.50
N GLU A 67 2.82 1.91 20.54
CA GLU A 67 2.20 2.88 21.46
C GLU A 67 1.72 4.15 20.75
N GLU A 68 2.42 4.57 19.70
CA GLU A 68 2.05 5.72 18.88
C GLU A 68 0.74 5.47 18.12
N ALA A 69 0.63 4.30 17.48
CA ALA A 69 -0.58 3.89 16.79
C ALA A 69 -1.76 3.81 17.78
N VAL A 70 -1.56 3.23 18.97
CA VAL A 70 -2.59 3.20 20.03
C VAL A 70 -3.08 4.60 20.38
N ARG A 71 -2.17 5.55 20.61
CA ARG A 71 -2.54 6.93 20.93
C ARG A 71 -3.33 7.59 19.80
N SER A 72 -2.83 7.53 18.58
CA SER A 72 -3.52 8.12 17.42
C SER A 72 -4.89 7.49 17.19
N ILE A 73 -5.00 6.17 17.31
CA ILE A 73 -6.26 5.46 17.12
C ILE A 73 -7.28 5.84 18.21
N ASN A 74 -6.86 5.99 19.47
CA ASN A 74 -7.75 6.44 20.53
C ASN A 74 -8.22 7.89 20.34
N GLU A 75 -7.40 8.76 19.74
CA GLU A 75 -7.72 10.17 19.52
C GLU A 75 -8.52 10.43 18.23
N LYS A 76 -8.18 9.74 17.14
CA LYS A 76 -8.68 10.02 15.78
C LYS A 76 -9.50 8.87 15.17
N GLY A 77 -9.42 7.67 15.74
CA GLY A 77 -10.02 6.43 15.22
C GLY A 77 -9.12 5.64 14.27
N TYR A 78 -8.00 6.20 13.83
CA TYR A 78 -7.05 5.55 12.92
C TYR A 78 -5.61 6.07 13.12
N TYR A 79 -4.65 5.37 12.50
CA TYR A 79 -3.28 5.80 12.33
C TYR A 79 -2.83 5.53 10.90
N ILE A 80 -2.08 6.46 10.31
CA ILE A 80 -1.47 6.29 8.99
C ILE A 80 0.00 6.00 9.19
N LEU A 81 0.46 4.89 8.63
CA LEU A 81 1.87 4.52 8.60
C LEU A 81 2.36 4.62 7.16
N GLU A 82 3.14 5.66 6.85
CA GLU A 82 3.81 5.78 5.55
C GLU A 82 4.94 4.75 5.45
N MET A 83 5.02 4.04 4.32
CA MET A 83 5.93 2.90 4.14
C MET A 83 7.02 3.19 3.11
N ASP A 84 6.64 3.25 1.83
CA ASP A 84 7.56 3.38 0.72
C ASP A 84 7.03 4.42 -0.29
N GLU A 85 7.94 5.18 -0.90
CA GLU A 85 7.65 5.89 -2.15
C GLU A 85 8.24 5.08 -3.31
N ILE A 86 7.37 4.50 -4.13
CA ILE A 86 7.77 3.60 -5.22
C ILE A 86 8.01 4.44 -6.47
N PRO A 87 9.25 4.48 -7.01
CA PRO A 87 9.55 5.30 -8.17
C PRO A 87 8.84 4.80 -9.43
N ALA A 88 8.68 5.67 -10.43
CA ALA A 88 8.07 5.35 -11.72
C ALA A 88 8.82 4.25 -12.50
N SER A 89 10.12 4.10 -12.24
CA SER A 89 10.99 3.07 -12.82
C SER A 89 11.90 2.45 -11.76
N HIS A 90 12.29 1.20 -11.97
CA HIS A 90 13.28 0.53 -11.11
C HIS A 90 14.71 0.89 -11.55
N PRO A 91 15.74 0.72 -10.68
CA PRO A 91 17.14 0.91 -11.07
C PRO A 91 17.58 -0.10 -12.14
N GLU A 92 18.72 0.15 -12.80
CA GLU A 92 19.26 -0.69 -13.88
C GLU A 92 19.47 -2.16 -13.47
N ASN A 93 19.91 -2.39 -12.23
CA ASN A 93 20.09 -3.72 -11.65
C ASN A 93 19.18 -3.88 -10.41
N PRO A 94 17.87 -4.12 -10.61
CA PRO A 94 16.92 -4.12 -9.51
C PRO A 94 17.08 -5.36 -8.63
N THR A 95 17.00 -5.17 -7.32
CA THR A 95 16.89 -6.27 -6.36
C THR A 95 15.51 -6.92 -6.45
N ARG A 96 15.36 -8.10 -5.84
CA ARG A 96 14.05 -8.75 -5.71
C ARG A 96 13.00 -7.82 -5.08
N ARG A 97 13.38 -7.05 -4.05
CA ARG A 97 12.50 -6.08 -3.38
C ARG A 97 12.06 -5.00 -4.36
N ASP A 98 12.99 -4.43 -5.13
CA ASP A 98 12.69 -3.37 -6.10
C ASP A 98 11.68 -3.83 -7.14
N ILE A 99 11.85 -5.04 -7.67
CA ILE A 99 10.91 -5.61 -8.65
C ILE A 99 9.53 -5.81 -8.02
N ILE A 100 9.46 -6.39 -6.82
CA ILE A 100 8.18 -6.62 -6.13
C ILE A 100 7.47 -5.28 -5.85
N LEU A 101 8.18 -4.27 -5.34
CA LEU A 101 7.61 -2.94 -5.11
C LEU A 101 7.11 -2.33 -6.41
N HIS A 102 7.90 -2.42 -7.50
CA HIS A 102 7.49 -1.93 -8.80
C HIS A 102 6.22 -2.64 -9.32
N LEU A 103 6.17 -3.97 -9.22
CA LEU A 103 4.98 -4.77 -9.57
C LEU A 103 3.77 -4.34 -8.74
N ARG A 104 3.94 -4.12 -7.44
CA ARG A 104 2.83 -3.76 -6.55
C ARG A 104 2.30 -2.36 -6.80
N GLY A 105 3.21 -1.40 -7.00
CA GLY A 105 2.86 -0.01 -7.26
C GLY A 105 2.18 0.16 -8.62
N HIS A 106 2.79 -0.37 -9.68
CA HIS A 106 2.44 0.02 -11.05
C HIS A 106 1.51 -0.94 -11.78
N TYR A 107 1.34 -2.17 -11.31
CA TYR A 107 0.52 -3.18 -11.96
C TYR A 107 -0.61 -3.65 -11.03
N PRO A 108 -1.86 -3.15 -11.21
CA PRO A 108 -2.98 -3.48 -10.31
C PRO A 108 -3.20 -4.97 -10.08
N LYS A 109 -2.95 -5.81 -11.09
CA LYS A 109 -3.03 -7.27 -11.00
C LYS A 109 -2.10 -7.87 -9.92
N TYR A 110 -0.96 -7.25 -9.67
CA TYR A 110 0.09 -7.76 -8.78
C TYR A 110 0.19 -7.02 -7.45
N ARG A 111 -0.57 -5.93 -7.26
CA ARG A 111 -0.58 -5.08 -6.06
C ARG A 111 -0.65 -5.85 -4.74
N PHE A 112 -1.54 -6.83 -4.67
CA PHE A 112 -1.75 -7.65 -3.48
C PHE A 112 -1.35 -9.11 -3.71
N ALA A 113 -0.53 -9.38 -4.74
CA ALA A 113 -0.10 -10.73 -5.04
C ALA A 113 0.87 -11.26 -3.99
N ASN A 114 0.72 -12.54 -3.66
CA ASN A 114 1.66 -13.25 -2.79
C ASN A 114 2.85 -13.74 -3.62
N PHE A 115 4.02 -13.16 -3.35
CA PHE A 115 5.29 -13.54 -3.99
C PHE A 115 6.13 -14.50 -3.15
N ARG A 116 5.61 -15.02 -2.03
CA ARG A 116 6.33 -16.02 -1.23
C ARG A 116 6.47 -17.32 -2.04
N GLY A 117 7.70 -17.84 -2.12
CA GLY A 117 8.01 -19.07 -2.84
C GLY A 117 8.25 -18.90 -4.35
N VAL A 118 7.98 -17.72 -4.93
CA VAL A 118 8.32 -17.42 -6.33
C VAL A 118 9.82 -17.16 -6.44
N SER A 119 10.52 -17.81 -7.36
CA SER A 119 11.96 -17.63 -7.55
C SER A 119 12.33 -16.25 -8.09
N ASP A 120 13.59 -15.84 -7.95
CA ASP A 120 14.07 -14.56 -8.48
C ASP A 120 14.00 -14.51 -10.02
N ASP A 121 14.25 -15.63 -10.69
CA ASP A 121 14.21 -15.73 -12.15
C ASP A 121 12.78 -15.62 -12.69
N GLU A 122 11.80 -16.23 -12.00
CA GLU A 122 10.38 -16.08 -12.35
C GLU A 122 9.90 -14.64 -12.19
N ILE A 123 10.30 -13.95 -11.11
CA ILE A 123 9.95 -12.53 -10.90
C ILE A 123 10.57 -11.64 -11.97
N LYS A 124 11.84 -11.88 -12.32
CA LYS A 124 12.51 -11.13 -13.40
C LYS A 124 11.85 -11.37 -14.76
N SER A 125 11.50 -12.62 -15.07
CA SER A 125 10.81 -12.98 -16.31
C SER A 125 9.43 -12.33 -16.40
N LEU A 126 8.71 -12.28 -15.28
CA LEU A 126 7.42 -11.59 -15.18
C LEU A 126 7.57 -10.10 -15.51
N LEU A 127 8.52 -9.41 -14.89
CA LEU A 127 8.79 -8.00 -15.15
C LEU A 127 9.11 -7.76 -16.63
N GLN A 128 10.04 -8.53 -17.21
CA GLN A 128 10.40 -8.42 -18.62
C GLN A 128 9.20 -8.59 -19.55
N THR A 129 8.31 -9.55 -19.25
CA THR A 129 7.10 -9.79 -20.05
C THR A 129 6.16 -8.58 -20.00
N LEU A 130 6.03 -7.93 -18.85
CA LEU A 130 5.16 -6.76 -18.67
C LEU A 130 5.75 -5.48 -19.28
N THR A 131 7.07 -5.35 -19.35
CA THR A 131 7.73 -4.19 -19.97
C THR A 131 7.71 -4.27 -21.51
N ASN A 132 7.68 -5.49 -22.06
CA ASN A 132 7.68 -5.72 -23.51
C ASN A 132 6.28 -5.81 -24.15
N ALA A 133 5.22 -5.76 -23.33
CA ALA A 133 3.82 -5.83 -23.77
C ALA A 133 3.24 -4.43 -23.99
#